data_AF-A0A930RVR1-F1
#
_entry.id   AF-A0A930RVR1-F1
#
_cell.length_a   1.000
_cell.length_b   1.000
_cell.length_c   1.000
_cell.angle_alpha   90.00
_cell.angle_beta   90.00
_cell.angle_gamma   90.00
#
_symmetry.space_group_name_H-M   'P 1'
#
loop_
_entity.id
_entity.type
_entity.pdbx_description
1 polymer ?
#
loop_
_entity_poly.entity_id
_entity_poly.type
_entity_poly.pdbx_seq_one_letter_code
_entity_poly.pdbx_strand_id
1 'polypeptide(L)'
;MSKIKTASVHIRIKEDTKKQAEAILEELGISRTVAIEMFYRQIILNNGIPFEVAIPNASKSREELTSEEFDKMMKVAVKQVEKGQQHR
;
A
#
# COMPACT_ATOMS: atom_id res chain seq x y z
N MET A 1 -9.99 -19.67 -29.77
CA MET A 1 -9.35 -18.69 -28.86
C MET A 1 -10.28 -18.47 -27.68
N SER A 2 -9.79 -18.63 -26.44
CA SER A 2 -10.62 -18.45 -25.23
C SER A 2 -11.04 -16.98 -25.09
N LYS A 3 -12.34 -16.74 -24.93
CA LYS A 3 -12.94 -15.40 -24.87
C LYS A 3 -12.53 -14.74 -23.54
N ILE A 4 -11.79 -13.63 -23.60
CA ILE A 4 -11.52 -12.79 -22.42
C ILE A 4 -12.87 -12.29 -21.91
N LYS A 5 -13.23 -12.69 -20.68
CA LYS A 5 -14.43 -12.19 -20.01
C LYS A 5 -14.06 -10.90 -19.29
N THR A 6 -14.66 -9.79 -19.70
CA THR A 6 -14.53 -8.50 -19.02
C THR A 6 -15.66 -8.31 -18.02
N ALA A 7 -15.38 -7.56 -16.95
CA ALA A 7 -16.38 -7.14 -15.97
C ALA A 7 -16.23 -5.62 -15.75
N SER A 8 -17.34 -4.93 -15.52
CA SER A 8 -17.37 -3.49 -15.29
C SER A 8 -17.55 -3.18 -13.80
N VAL A 9 -16.81 -2.20 -13.29
CA VAL A 9 -16.87 -1.76 -11.89
C VAL A 9 -17.43 -0.34 -11.84
N HIS A 10 -18.51 -0.13 -11.08
CA HIS A 10 -19.11 1.19 -10.86
C HIS A 10 -18.92 1.62 -9.40
N ILE A 11 -18.33 2.79 -9.19
CA ILE A 11 -17.98 3.29 -7.85
C ILE A 11 -18.47 4.73 -7.72
N ARG A 12 -19.09 5.05 -6.58
CA ARG A 12 -19.39 6.43 -6.17
C ARG A 12 -18.34 6.87 -5.15
N ILE A 13 -17.67 7.98 -5.42
CA ILE A 13 -16.71 8.63 -4.52
C ILE A 13 -16.95 10.13 -4.50
N LYS A 14 -16.45 10.80 -3.46
CA LYS A 14 -16.46 12.27 -3.40
C LYS A 14 -15.58 12.84 -4.51
N GLU A 15 -15.98 13.97 -5.08
CA GLU A 15 -15.27 14.60 -6.19
C GLU A 15 -13.85 15.03 -5.80
N ASP A 16 -13.68 15.57 -4.59
CA ASP A 16 -12.36 15.97 -4.08
C ASP A 16 -11.40 14.79 -3.95
N THR A 17 -11.88 13.68 -3.35
CA THR A 17 -11.11 12.42 -3.27
C THR A 17 -10.71 11.89 -4.65
N LYS A 18 -11.62 11.98 -5.63
CA LYS A 18 -11.32 11.59 -7.01
C LYS A 18 -10.19 12.44 -7.59
N LYS A 19 -10.30 13.77 -7.49
CA LYS A 19 -9.32 14.72 -8.04
C LYS A 19 -7.93 14.51 -7.43
N GLN A 20 -7.85 14.36 -6.11
CA GLN A 20 -6.58 14.13 -5.42
C GLN A 20 -5.93 12.80 -5.84
N ALA A 21 -6.71 11.72 -5.89
CA ALA A 21 -6.19 10.42 -6.32
C ALA A 21 -5.72 10.45 -7.79
N GLU A 22 -6.47 11.09 -8.68
CA GLU A 22 -6.12 11.21 -10.09
C GLU A 22 -4.84 12.01 -10.32
N ALA A 23 -4.63 13.10 -9.57
CA ALA A 23 -3.39 13.88 -9.64
C ALA A 23 -2.16 13.05 -9.22
N ILE A 24 -2.27 12.28 -8.14
CA ILE A 24 -1.19 11.38 -7.69
C ILE A 24 -0.91 10.29 -8.72
N LEU A 25 -1.96 9.68 -9.27
CA LEU A 25 -1.82 8.64 -10.29
C LEU A 25 -1.18 9.17 -11.58
N GLU A 26 -1.49 10.41 -11.96
CA GLU A 26 -0.89 11.09 -13.12
C GLU A 26 0.60 11.35 -12.91
N GLU A 27 1.00 11.82 -11.73
CA GLU A 27 2.41 12.00 -11.37
C GLU A 27 3.20 10.67 -11.42
N LEU A 28 2.55 9.57 -11.04
CA LEU A 28 3.11 8.22 -11.13
C LEU A 28 3.06 7.62 -12.55
N GLY A 29 2.40 8.27 -13.52
CA GLY A 29 2.19 7.74 -14.87
C GLY A 29 1.26 6.53 -14.94
N ILE A 30 0.38 6.35 -13.94
CA ILE A 30 -0.50 5.20 -13.79
C ILE A 30 -1.94 5.61 -14.15
N SER A 31 -2.59 4.85 -15.03
CA SER A 31 -4.02 5.07 -15.30
C SER A 31 -4.90 4.53 -14.17
N ARG A 32 -6.08 5.13 -14.00
CA ARG A 32 -7.11 4.70 -13.03
C ARG A 32 -7.43 3.20 -13.13
N THR A 33 -7.60 2.70 -14.35
CA THR A 33 -7.90 1.29 -14.60
C THR A 33 -6.78 0.37 -14.12
N VAL A 34 -5.53 0.75 -14.40
CA VAL A 34 -4.35 -0.01 -13.96
C VAL A 34 -4.25 0.01 -12.43
N ALA A 35 -4.49 1.15 -11.79
CA ALA A 35 -4.48 1.25 -10.32
C ALA A 35 -5.54 0.33 -9.68
N ILE A 36 -6.76 0.31 -10.22
CA ILE A 36 -7.84 -0.58 -9.76
C ILE A 36 -7.46 -2.06 -9.99
N GLU A 37 -6.89 -2.40 -11.15
CA GLU A 37 -6.43 -3.76 -11.41
C GLU A 37 -5.31 -4.20 -10.45
N MET A 38 -4.34 -3.32 -10.18
CA MET A 38 -3.29 -3.56 -9.20
C MET A 38 -3.87 -3.82 -7.81
N PHE A 39 -4.88 -3.06 -7.39
CA PHE A 39 -5.57 -3.28 -6.13
C PHE A 39 -6.19 -4.68 -6.04
N TYR A 40 -6.90 -5.14 -7.07
CA TYR A 40 -7.45 -6.50 -7.11
C TYR A 40 -6.36 -7.57 -7.08
N ARG A 41 -5.26 -7.38 -7.82
CA ARG A 41 -4.13 -8.32 -7.80
C ARG A 41 -3.50 -8.42 -6.41
N GLN A 42 -3.38 -7.31 -5.71
CA GLN A 42 -2.87 -7.28 -4.34
C GLN A 42 -3.81 -8.00 -3.36
N ILE A 43 -5.13 -7.87 -3.54
CA ILE A 43 -6.10 -8.64 -2.74
C ILE A 43 -5.91 -10.15 -2.96
N ILE A 44 -5.76 -10.58 -4.21
CA ILE A 44 -5.57 -11.99 -4.57
C ILE A 44 -4.25 -12.52 -3.99
N LEU A 45 -3.16 -11.76 -4.14
CA LEU A 45 -1.84 -12.16 -3.66
C LEU A 45 -1.79 -12.33 -2.14
N ASN A 46 -2.42 -11.42 -1.41
CA ASN A 46 -2.35 -11.39 0.06
C ASN A 46 -3.48 -12.18 0.72
N ASN A 47 -4.42 -12.72 -0.06
CA ASN A 47 -5.67 -13.31 0.43
C ASN A 47 -6.36 -12.43 1.49
N GLY A 48 -6.38 -11.12 1.25
CA GLY A 48 -6.74 -10.10 2.24
C GLY A 48 -6.66 -8.68 1.68
N ILE A 49 -7.03 -7.69 2.48
CA ILE A 49 -6.96 -6.29 2.06
C ILE A 49 -5.48 -5.84 2.02
N PRO A 50 -5.02 -5.17 0.95
CA PRO A 50 -3.60 -4.86 0.74
C PRO A 50 -3.16 -3.58 1.46
N PHE A 51 -3.69 -3.36 2.64
CA PHE A 51 -3.28 -2.35 3.60
C PHE A 51 -3.74 -2.83 4.98
N GLU A 52 -3.04 -2.39 6.02
CA GLU A 52 -3.37 -2.76 7.38
C GLU A 52 -4.73 -2.17 7.78
N VAL A 53 -5.68 -3.03 8.11
CA VAL A 53 -6.99 -2.61 8.61
C VAL A 53 -6.90 -2.56 10.13
N ALA A 54 -6.28 -1.52 10.63
CA ALA A 54 -6.19 -1.22 12.05
C ALA A 54 -6.64 0.21 12.32
N ILE A 55 -7.21 0.44 13.50
CA ILE A 55 -7.22 1.80 14.04
C ILE A 55 -5.75 2.15 14.26
N PRO A 56 -5.22 3.23 13.67
CA PRO A 56 -3.84 3.62 13.91
C PRO A 56 -3.69 3.85 15.41
N ASN A 57 -3.06 2.90 16.11
CA ASN A 57 -2.52 3.20 17.41
C ASN A 57 -1.50 4.29 17.15
N ALA A 58 -1.64 5.43 17.83
CA ALA A 58 -0.66 6.50 17.75
C ALA A 58 0.72 5.85 17.82
N SER A 59 1.59 6.17 16.85
CA SER A 59 2.95 5.66 16.84
C SER A 59 3.53 5.93 18.21
N LYS A 60 3.77 4.87 18.99
CA LYS A 60 4.28 4.98 20.34
C LYS A 60 5.51 5.88 20.28
N SER A 61 5.48 6.98 21.01
CA SER A 61 6.66 7.83 21.14
C SER A 61 7.83 7.00 21.68
N ARG A 62 9.08 7.46 21.51
CA ARG A 62 10.23 6.72 22.08
C ARG A 62 10.08 6.48 23.58
N GLU A 63 9.36 7.36 24.28
CA GLU A 63 9.06 7.23 25.71
C GLU A 63 8.03 6.13 26.03
N GLU A 64 7.18 5.75 25.06
CA GLU A 64 6.15 4.72 25.21
C GLU A 64 6.61 3.31 24.77
N LEU A 65 7.78 3.21 24.14
CA LEU A 65 8.39 1.95 23.73
C LEU A 65 9.27 1.40 24.84
N THR A 66 9.11 0.11 25.14
CA THR A 66 10.11 -0.60 25.96
C THR A 66 11.43 -0.71 25.18
N SER A 67 12.57 -0.76 25.90
CA SER A 67 13.90 -0.90 25.27
C SER A 67 13.96 -2.10 24.31
N GLU A 68 13.26 -3.18 24.63
CA GLU A 68 13.19 -4.39 23.81
C GLU A 68 12.40 -4.19 22.51
N GLU A 69 11.26 -3.48 22.56
CA GLU A 69 10.46 -3.14 21.38
C GLU A 69 11.26 -2.22 20.43
N PHE A 70 11.98 -1.23 20.99
CA PHE A 70 12.83 -0.33 20.22
C PHE A 70 14.02 -1.06 19.57
N ASP A 71 14.75 -1.89 20.33
CA ASP A 71 15.86 -2.67 19.81
C ASP A 71 15.43 -3.62 18.68
N LYS A 72 14.21 -4.17 18.78
CA LYS A 72 13.63 -4.99 17.73
C LYS A 72 13.34 -4.18 16.47
N MET A 73 12.78 -2.98 16.59
CA MET A 73 12.57 -2.08 15.46
C MET A 73 13.90 -1.66 14.80
N MET A 74 14.93 -1.33 15.59
CA MET A 74 16.24 -0.95 15.09
C MET A 74 16.94 -2.09 14.33
N LYS A 75 16.83 -3.33 14.82
CA LYS A 75 17.34 -4.52 14.10
C LYS A 75 16.63 -4.74 12.77
N VAL A 76 15.33 -4.47 12.70
CA VAL A 76 14.56 -4.55 11.45
C VAL A 76 14.99 -3.44 10.48
N ALA A 77 15.17 -2.21 10.96
CA ALA A 77 15.65 -1.09 10.16
C ALA A 77 17.03 -1.35 9.55
N VAL A 78 17.99 -1.86 10.33
CA VAL A 78 19.35 -2.19 9.85
C VAL A 78 19.28 -3.26 8.74
N LYS A 79 18.49 -4.32 8.94
CA LYS A 79 18.30 -5.37 7.91
C LYS A 79 17.63 -4.86 6.63
N GLN A 80 16.77 -3.86 6.72
CA GLN A 80 16.13 -3.25 5.55
C GLN A 80 17.11 -2.38 4.76
N VAL A 81 17.99 -1.64 5.44
CA VAL A 81 19.07 -0.87 4.80
C VAL A 81 20.06 -1.80 4.08
N GLU A 82 20.45 -2.91 4.73
CA GLU A 82 21.34 -3.91 4.12
C GLU A 82 20.71 -4.57 2.88
N LYS A 83 19.39 -4.80 2.88
CA LYS A 83 18.66 -5.36 1.72
C LYS A 83 18.43 -4.32 0.60
N GLY A 84 18.21 -3.06 0.95
CA GLY A 84 18.03 -1.96 -0.01
C GLY A 84 19.33 -1.53 -0.71
N GLN A 85 20.49 -1.85 -0.15
CA GLN A 85 21.80 -1.57 -0.76
C GLN A 85 22.18 -2.53 -1.91
N GLN A 86 21.42 -3.61 -2.14
CA GLN A 86 21.68 -4.55 -3.23
C GLN A 86 20.94 -4.23 -4.55
N HIS A 87 20.18 -3.14 -4.59
CA HIS A 87 19.59 -2.59 -5.82
C HIS A 87 20.30 -1.28 -6.20
N ARG A 88 21.59 -1.38 -6.52
CA ARG A 88 22.31 -0.35 -7.30
C ARG A 88 22.96 -1.01 -8.51
#